data_AF-A0A2N0FWA2-F1
#
_entry.id   AF-A0A2N0FWA2-F1
#
_cell.length_a   1.000
_cell.length_b   1.000
_cell.length_c   1.000
_cell.angle_alpha   90.00
_cell.angle_beta   90.00
_cell.angle_gamma   90.00
#
_symmetry.space_group_name_H-M   'P 1'
#
loop_
_entity.id
_entity.type
_entity.pdbx_description
1 polymer ?
#
loop_
_entity_poly.entity_id
_entity_poly.type
_entity_poly.pdbx_seq_one_letter_code
_entity_poly.pdbx_strand_id
1 'polypeptide(L)'
;MSDDKKFGKGEGEDAINPLNPQKGDLKSDASEAVNEGNDAAKDLEDKAKEKFEEAKETADDFAEKAKKTANEFKEEAKQTFDNSGPDSGKMVAIIAHITAIGWIVALIMNSQNKTEFGSYYIRQTLGIWLLTIVLGLIPIVGCFAAIIGLVLIVMSLINAANDKMVPTAGLGDYFQDWFKGL
;
A
#
# COMPACT_ATOMS: atom_id res chain seq x y z
N MET A 1 -38.54 94.66 57.38
CA MET A 1 -39.51 93.59 57.11
C MET A 1 -38.78 92.54 56.30
N SER A 2 -38.61 91.36 56.92
CA SER A 2 -38.26 90.05 56.37
C SER A 2 -36.88 89.88 55.69
N ASP A 3 -35.96 89.19 56.35
CA ASP A 3 -35.72 87.72 56.29
C ASP A 3 -34.64 87.46 55.20
N ASP A 4 -33.57 86.68 55.34
CA ASP A 4 -33.31 85.54 56.19
C ASP A 4 -31.85 85.06 55.99
N LYS A 5 -31.42 84.12 56.84
CA LYS A 5 -30.39 83.08 56.62
C LYS A 5 -28.90 83.37 56.88
N LYS A 6 -28.55 83.00 58.12
CA LYS A 6 -27.34 82.30 58.60
C LYS A 6 -26.51 81.58 57.52
N PHE A 7 -25.18 81.56 57.66
CA PHE A 7 -24.42 80.43 58.24
C PHE A 7 -22.89 80.65 58.16
N GLY A 8 -22.24 80.38 59.30
CA GLY A 8 -20.90 79.80 59.46
C GLY A 8 -19.75 80.27 58.55
N LYS A 9 -18.92 81.18 59.06
CA LYS A 9 -17.55 81.40 58.58
C LYS A 9 -16.68 80.23 59.05
N GLY A 10 -16.43 79.26 58.18
CA GLY A 10 -15.46 78.20 58.39
C GLY A 10 -14.07 78.70 58.03
N GLU A 11 -13.17 78.72 59.01
CA GLU A 11 -11.73 78.94 58.81
C GLU A 11 -10.98 77.79 59.49
N GLY A 12 -10.03 77.21 58.73
CA GLY A 12 -8.85 76.51 59.25
C GLY A 12 -9.05 75.09 59.74
N GLU A 13 -8.60 74.10 58.96
CA GLU A 13 -7.36 73.37 59.28
C GLU A 13 -7.11 72.29 58.21
N ASP A 14 -6.14 72.60 57.35
CA ASP A 14 -4.97 71.75 57.10
C ASP A 14 -5.20 70.34 56.52
N ALA A 15 -5.62 70.27 55.25
CA ALA A 15 -5.50 69.05 54.46
C ALA A 15 -4.88 69.35 53.09
N ILE A 16 -3.57 69.67 53.07
CA ILE A 16 -2.76 69.51 51.87
C ILE A 16 -1.47 68.78 52.26
N ASN A 17 -1.54 67.45 52.28
CA ASN A 17 -0.38 66.61 52.12
C ASN A 17 -0.11 66.50 50.60
N PRO A 18 1.02 66.96 50.05
CA PRO A 18 1.32 66.69 48.65
C PRO A 18 1.56 65.19 48.51
N LEU A 19 0.73 64.56 47.67
CA LEU A 19 0.94 63.23 47.12
C LEU A 19 2.43 63.02 46.81
N ASN A 20 3.07 62.16 47.59
CA ASN A 20 4.35 61.56 47.24
C ASN A 20 4.11 60.67 46.02
N PRO A 21 4.69 60.94 44.83
CA PRO A 21 4.59 60.00 43.73
C PRO A 21 5.48 58.81 44.11
N GLN A 22 4.87 57.67 44.38
CA GLN A 22 5.56 56.39 44.46
C GLN A 22 6.11 56.09 43.06
N LYS A 23 7.28 56.65 42.76
CA LYS A 23 8.02 56.45 41.52
C LYS A 23 8.77 55.13 41.67
N GLY A 24 8.05 54.01 41.60
CA GLY A 24 8.66 52.76 41.20
C GLY A 24 9.32 52.98 39.83
N ASP A 25 10.57 52.56 39.67
CA ASP A 25 11.33 52.78 38.45
C ASP A 25 10.62 52.06 37.28
N LEU A 26 9.80 52.78 36.52
CA LEU A 26 9.14 52.27 35.30
C LEU A 26 10.12 51.54 34.34
N LYS A 27 11.41 51.82 34.47
CA LYS A 27 12.50 51.21 33.69
C LYS A 27 12.86 49.80 34.15
N SER A 28 12.74 49.46 35.45
CA SER A 28 13.00 48.11 35.95
C SER A 28 11.89 47.17 35.51
N ASP A 29 10.64 47.58 35.70
CA ASP A 29 9.46 46.77 35.40
C ASP A 29 9.31 46.56 33.88
N ALA A 30 9.68 47.57 33.07
CA ALA A 30 9.77 47.42 31.64
C ALA A 30 10.90 46.47 31.20
N SER A 31 12.02 46.43 31.92
CA SER A 31 13.12 45.50 31.59
C SER A 31 12.78 44.05 31.94
N GLU A 32 12.05 43.85 33.04
CA GLU A 32 11.60 42.52 33.49
C GLU A 32 10.56 41.95 32.53
N ALA A 33 9.56 42.76 32.13
CA ALA A 33 8.57 42.36 31.13
C ALA A 33 9.19 42.05 29.75
N VAL A 34 10.25 42.77 29.35
CA VAL A 34 10.97 42.48 28.10
C VAL A 34 11.77 41.19 28.21
N ASN A 35 12.40 40.92 29.35
CA ASN A 35 13.15 39.68 29.57
C ASN A 35 12.22 38.46 29.62
N GLU A 36 11.11 38.53 30.36
CA GLU A 36 10.08 37.47 30.36
C GLU A 36 9.49 37.23 28.97
N GLY A 37 9.25 38.30 28.21
CA GLY A 37 8.80 38.18 26.81
C GLY A 37 9.82 37.49 25.90
N ASN A 38 11.11 37.71 26.14
CA ASN A 38 12.19 37.11 25.35
C ASN A 38 12.41 35.63 25.71
N ASP A 39 12.27 35.27 26.99
CA ASP A 39 12.33 33.88 27.45
C ASP A 39 11.12 33.08 26.96
N ALA A 40 9.92 33.66 27.00
CA ALA A 40 8.72 33.04 26.42
C ALA A 40 8.84 32.83 24.90
N ALA A 41 9.50 33.76 24.18
CA ALA A 41 9.75 33.63 22.75
C ALA A 41 10.73 32.48 22.44
N LYS A 42 11.81 32.32 23.23
CA LYS A 42 12.74 31.19 23.10
C LYS A 42 12.07 29.85 23.38
N ASP A 43 11.28 29.76 24.45
CA ASP A 43 10.60 28.52 24.83
C ASP A 43 9.60 28.06 23.75
N LEU A 44 8.98 29.02 23.06
CA LEU A 44 8.11 28.76 21.91
C LEU A 44 8.91 28.28 20.68
N GLU A 45 10.07 28.88 20.42
CA GLU A 45 10.98 28.50 19.32
C GLU A 45 11.51 27.08 19.52
N ASP A 46 11.90 26.72 20.74
CA ASP A 46 12.44 25.40 21.06
C ASP A 46 11.38 24.30 20.92
N LYS A 47 10.15 24.55 21.41
CA LYS A 47 9.00 23.65 21.18
C LYS A 47 8.66 23.50 19.70
N ALA A 48 8.78 24.56 18.91
CA ALA A 48 8.54 24.51 17.48
C ALA A 48 9.60 23.65 16.76
N LYS A 49 10.87 23.78 17.15
CA LYS A 49 11.97 22.95 16.63
C LYS A 49 11.79 21.47 16.99
N GLU A 50 11.45 21.18 18.24
CA GLU A 50 11.22 19.81 18.69
C GLU A 50 10.13 19.12 17.86
N LYS A 51 8.97 19.77 17.68
CA LYS A 51 7.88 19.22 16.85
C LYS A 51 8.23 19.10 15.38
N PHE A 52 9.07 19.99 14.87
CA PHE A 52 9.53 19.92 13.48
C PHE A 52 10.48 18.75 13.27
N GLU A 53 11.42 18.52 14.19
CA GLU A 53 12.33 17.37 14.14
C GLU A 53 11.56 16.04 14.30
N GLU A 54 10.60 15.96 15.22
CA GLU A 54 9.74 14.77 15.37
C GLU A 54 8.91 14.48 14.11
N ALA A 55 8.35 15.52 13.49
CA ALA A 55 7.61 15.40 12.23
C ALA A 55 8.52 14.95 11.07
N LYS A 56 9.76 15.45 11.03
CA LYS A 56 10.75 15.08 10.04
C LYS A 56 11.22 13.63 10.20
N GLU A 57 11.51 13.21 11.43
CA GLU A 57 11.86 11.81 11.74
C GLU A 57 10.75 10.85 11.32
N THR A 58 9.49 11.19 11.63
CA THR A 58 8.33 10.39 11.20
C THR A 58 8.19 10.34 9.68
N ALA A 59 8.45 11.46 8.99
CA ALA A 59 8.41 11.51 7.53
C ALA A 59 9.53 10.68 6.90
N ASP A 60 10.74 10.70 7.47
CA ASP A 60 11.88 9.93 7.01
C ASP A 60 11.66 8.42 7.23
N ASP A 61 11.13 7.99 8.39
CA ASP A 61 10.78 6.58 8.66
C ASP A 61 9.67 6.08 7.71
N PHE A 62 8.66 6.92 7.44
CA PHE A 62 7.64 6.59 6.44
C PHE A 62 8.22 6.46 5.04
N ALA A 63 9.10 7.39 4.64
CA ALA A 63 9.75 7.36 3.33
C ALA A 63 10.67 6.13 3.17
N GLU A 64 11.37 5.74 4.24
CA GLU A 64 12.20 4.54 4.25
C GLU A 64 11.35 3.27 4.12
N LYS A 65 10.28 3.15 4.90
CA LYS A 65 9.32 2.03 4.79
C LYS A 65 8.70 1.95 3.40
N ALA A 66 8.26 3.08 2.85
CA ALA A 66 7.69 3.13 1.51
C ALA A 66 8.71 2.69 0.43
N LYS A 67 9.97 3.16 0.52
CA LYS A 67 11.04 2.71 -0.37
C LYS A 67 11.34 1.22 -0.22
N LYS A 68 11.38 0.71 1.02
CA LYS A 68 11.60 -0.70 1.30
C LYS A 68 10.51 -1.57 0.69
N THR A 69 9.23 -1.27 0.96
CA THR A 69 8.09 -1.98 0.37
C THR A 69 8.12 -1.91 -1.17
N ALA A 70 8.44 -0.74 -1.74
CA ALA A 70 8.53 -0.60 -3.19
C ALA A 70 9.66 -1.45 -3.81
N ASN A 71 10.81 -1.54 -3.13
CA ASN A 71 11.92 -2.38 -3.58
C ASN A 71 11.60 -3.87 -3.43
N GLU A 72 11.01 -4.30 -2.32
CA GLU A 72 10.56 -5.69 -2.10
C GLU A 72 9.55 -6.09 -3.17
N PHE A 73 8.51 -5.28 -3.41
CA PHE A 73 7.53 -5.53 -4.47
C PHE A 73 8.16 -5.60 -5.85
N LYS A 74 9.12 -4.72 -6.16
CA LYS A 74 9.82 -4.71 -7.45
C LYS A 74 10.61 -6.00 -7.67
N GLU A 75 11.33 -6.49 -6.65
CA GLU A 75 12.09 -7.73 -6.76
C GLU A 75 11.17 -8.95 -6.85
N GLU A 76 10.09 -9.02 -6.07
CA GLU A 76 9.07 -10.09 -6.17
C GLU A 76 8.40 -10.11 -7.55
N ALA A 77 8.03 -8.94 -8.07
CA ALA A 77 7.46 -8.83 -9.41
C ALA A 77 8.48 -9.28 -10.47
N LYS A 78 9.73 -8.84 -10.37
CA LYS A 78 10.79 -9.26 -11.29
C LYS A 78 10.98 -10.78 -11.23
N GLN A 79 11.03 -11.39 -10.05
CA GLN A 79 11.12 -12.85 -9.91
C GLN A 79 9.92 -13.57 -10.53
N THR A 80 8.71 -13.04 -10.34
CA THR A 80 7.47 -13.64 -10.87
C THR A 80 7.40 -13.57 -12.40
N PHE A 81 7.90 -12.49 -13.01
CA PHE A 81 7.83 -12.26 -14.47
C PHE A 81 9.12 -12.61 -15.22
N ASP A 82 10.21 -12.93 -14.52
CA ASP A 82 11.44 -13.41 -15.14
C ASP A 82 11.29 -14.88 -15.51
N ASN A 83 11.24 -15.14 -16.82
CA ASN A 83 11.12 -16.47 -17.40
C ASN A 83 12.35 -17.36 -17.15
N SER A 84 13.36 -16.85 -16.45
CA SER A 84 14.61 -17.53 -16.10
C SER A 84 14.64 -18.07 -14.66
N GLY A 85 13.66 -17.70 -13.83
CA GLY A 85 13.62 -18.05 -12.40
C GLY A 85 13.13 -19.48 -12.10
N PRO A 86 13.29 -19.96 -10.86
CA PRO A 86 12.79 -21.28 -10.44
C PRO A 86 11.27 -21.42 -10.58
N ASP A 87 10.54 -20.30 -10.51
CA ASP A 87 9.07 -20.25 -10.61
C ASP A 87 8.55 -20.15 -12.06
N SER A 88 9.47 -20.10 -13.04
CA SER A 88 9.14 -19.96 -14.48
C SER A 88 8.20 -21.06 -14.98
N GLY A 89 8.38 -22.30 -14.51
CA GLY A 89 7.51 -23.41 -14.88
C GLY A 89 6.06 -23.21 -14.43
N LYS A 90 5.85 -22.64 -13.25
CA LYS A 90 4.51 -22.35 -12.71
C LYS A 90 3.83 -21.25 -13.50
N MET A 91 4.56 -20.19 -13.84
CA MET A 91 4.06 -19.11 -14.69
C MET A 91 3.66 -19.65 -16.07
N VAL A 92 4.52 -20.43 -16.71
CA VAL A 92 4.21 -21.12 -17.99
C VAL A 92 2.94 -21.96 -17.86
N ALA A 93 2.83 -22.77 -16.80
CA ALA A 93 1.67 -23.61 -16.58
C ALA A 93 0.38 -22.79 -16.45
N ILE A 94 0.37 -21.71 -15.67
CA ILE A 94 -0.80 -20.83 -15.52
C ILE A 94 -1.17 -20.19 -16.87
N ILE A 95 -0.20 -19.61 -17.57
CA ILE A 95 -0.41 -18.94 -18.87
C ILE A 95 -0.99 -19.92 -19.90
N ALA A 96 -0.56 -21.19 -19.88
CA ALA A 96 -1.07 -22.22 -20.79
C ALA A 96 -2.59 -22.43 -20.69
N HIS A 97 -3.21 -22.16 -19.52
CA HIS A 97 -4.65 -22.38 -19.27
C HIS A 97 -5.55 -21.19 -19.60
N ILE A 98 -5.00 -19.97 -19.78
CA ILE A 98 -5.83 -18.75 -19.85
C ILE A 98 -6.59 -18.68 -21.18
N THR A 99 -5.87 -18.79 -22.30
CA THR A 99 -6.45 -18.71 -23.65
C THR A 99 -5.64 -19.57 -24.62
N ALA A 100 -6.19 -19.85 -25.81
CA ALA A 100 -5.43 -20.49 -26.89
C ALA A 100 -4.16 -19.69 -27.27
N ILE A 101 -4.22 -18.35 -27.23
CA ILE A 101 -3.05 -17.49 -27.44
C ILE A 101 -2.06 -17.65 -26.28
N GLY A 102 -2.55 -17.66 -25.04
CA GLY A 102 -1.75 -17.93 -23.85
C GLY A 102 -1.02 -19.27 -23.94
N TRP A 103 -1.67 -20.31 -24.45
CA TRP A 103 -1.04 -21.60 -24.70
C TRP A 103 0.15 -21.53 -25.68
N ILE A 104 0.01 -20.79 -26.79
CA ILE A 104 1.12 -20.57 -27.74
C ILE A 104 2.27 -19.81 -27.06
N VAL A 105 1.95 -18.78 -26.29
CA VAL A 105 2.95 -17.99 -25.55
C VAL A 105 3.68 -18.87 -24.53
N ALA A 106 2.95 -19.69 -23.77
CA ALA A 106 3.53 -20.64 -22.82
C ALA A 106 4.47 -21.64 -23.50
N LEU A 107 4.10 -22.15 -24.69
CA LEU A 107 4.95 -23.04 -25.48
C LEU A 107 6.29 -22.36 -25.85
N ILE A 108 6.24 -21.09 -26.29
CA ILE A 108 7.44 -20.32 -26.63
C ILE A 108 8.30 -20.07 -25.39
N MET A 109 7.70 -19.63 -24.28
CA MET A 109 8.40 -19.39 -23.01
C MET A 109 9.11 -20.65 -22.50
N ASN A 110 8.41 -21.79 -22.52
CA ASN A 110 8.98 -23.07 -22.10
C ASN A 110 10.00 -23.63 -23.09
N SER A 111 9.94 -23.25 -24.37
CA SER A 111 10.99 -23.64 -25.33
C SER A 111 12.30 -22.91 -25.09
N GLN A 112 12.24 -21.69 -24.54
CA GLN A 112 13.41 -20.89 -24.18
C GLN A 112 14.01 -21.32 -22.83
N ASN A 113 13.16 -21.57 -21.84
CA ASN A 113 13.56 -22.10 -20.54
C ASN A 113 12.71 -23.33 -20.18
N LYS A 114 13.17 -24.50 -20.60
CA LYS A 114 12.39 -25.74 -20.51
C LYS A 114 12.33 -26.24 -19.08
N THR A 115 11.11 -26.34 -18.55
CA THR A 115 10.83 -26.93 -17.24
C THR A 115 9.94 -28.16 -17.41
N GLU A 116 10.11 -29.17 -16.54
CA GLU A 116 9.20 -30.32 -16.55
C GLU A 116 7.76 -29.91 -16.24
N PHE A 117 7.58 -29.03 -15.26
CA PHE A 117 6.26 -28.56 -14.82
C PHE A 117 5.54 -27.78 -15.93
N GLY A 118 6.23 -26.85 -16.59
CA GLY A 118 5.68 -26.10 -17.72
C GLY A 118 5.34 -27.02 -18.88
N SER A 119 6.26 -27.93 -19.26
CA SER A 119 6.04 -28.91 -20.33
C SER A 119 4.86 -29.84 -20.03
N TYR A 120 4.70 -30.26 -18.78
CA TYR A 120 3.58 -31.09 -18.33
C TYR A 120 2.24 -30.40 -18.59
N TYR A 121 2.09 -29.16 -18.12
CA TYR A 121 0.84 -28.43 -18.24
C TYR A 121 0.57 -27.93 -19.66
N ILE A 122 1.60 -27.61 -20.46
CA ILE A 122 1.43 -27.34 -21.90
C ILE A 122 0.76 -28.53 -22.61
N ARG A 123 1.27 -29.75 -22.37
CA ARG A 123 0.72 -31.00 -22.95
C ARG A 123 -0.69 -31.28 -22.42
N GLN A 124 -0.87 -31.14 -21.11
CA GLN A 124 -2.14 -31.37 -20.42
C GLN A 124 -3.24 -30.45 -20.98
N THR A 125 -2.97 -29.15 -21.04
CA THR A 125 -3.93 -28.16 -21.52
C THR A 125 -4.24 -28.40 -22.99
N LEU A 126 -3.24 -28.65 -23.84
CA LEU A 126 -3.46 -28.96 -25.26
C LEU A 126 -4.41 -30.15 -25.43
N GLY A 127 -4.20 -31.23 -24.66
CA GLY A 127 -5.06 -32.40 -24.67
C GLY A 127 -6.50 -32.08 -24.30
N ILE A 128 -6.72 -31.24 -23.28
CA ILE A 128 -8.07 -30.81 -22.88
C ILE A 128 -8.74 -29.97 -23.98
N TRP A 129 -8.02 -29.03 -24.61
CA TRP A 129 -8.55 -28.22 -25.71
C TRP A 129 -8.97 -29.10 -26.90
N LEU A 130 -8.09 -30.02 -27.33
CA LEU A 130 -8.38 -30.93 -28.44
C LEU A 130 -9.54 -31.87 -28.12
N LEU A 131 -9.56 -32.44 -26.91
CA LEU A 131 -10.67 -33.29 -26.46
C LEU A 131 -12.00 -32.53 -26.48
N THR A 132 -12.01 -31.30 -25.97
CA THR A 132 -13.20 -30.44 -25.95
C THR A 132 -13.73 -30.18 -27.36
N ILE A 133 -12.83 -29.87 -28.31
CA ILE A 133 -13.20 -29.66 -29.72
C ILE A 133 -13.77 -30.94 -30.33
N VAL A 134 -13.09 -32.09 -30.15
CA VAL A 134 -13.51 -33.38 -30.71
C VAL A 134 -14.87 -33.81 -30.15
N LEU A 135 -15.08 -33.71 -28.84
CA LEU A 135 -16.37 -34.00 -28.22
C LEU A 135 -17.46 -33.04 -28.68
N GLY A 136 -17.10 -31.79 -28.96
CA GLY A 136 -17.99 -30.74 -29.49
C GLY A 136 -18.59 -31.08 -30.87
N LEU A 137 -17.90 -31.89 -31.68
CA LEU A 137 -18.38 -32.28 -33.01
C LEU A 137 -19.52 -33.32 -32.98
N ILE A 138 -19.76 -33.95 -31.83
CA ILE A 138 -20.79 -34.98 -31.67
C ILE A 138 -22.11 -34.28 -31.27
N PRO A 139 -23.22 -34.39 -32.01
CA PRO A 139 -24.41 -33.55 -31.79
C PRO A 139 -25.02 -33.62 -30.38
N ILE A 140 -25.11 -34.81 -29.80
CA ILE A 140 -25.73 -35.02 -28.48
C ILE A 140 -24.73 -34.76 -27.34
N VAL A 141 -23.47 -35.19 -27.51
CA VAL A 141 -22.41 -35.05 -26.49
C VAL A 141 -21.83 -33.63 -26.48
N GLY A 142 -21.78 -32.98 -27.65
CA GLY A 142 -21.25 -31.65 -27.88
C GLY A 142 -21.96 -30.56 -27.09
N CYS A 143 -23.26 -30.75 -26.81
CA CYS A 143 -24.03 -29.89 -25.90
C CYS A 143 -23.38 -29.75 -24.51
N PHE A 144 -22.64 -30.76 -24.05
CA PHE A 144 -21.95 -30.78 -22.76
C PHE A 144 -20.43 -30.63 -22.89
N ALA A 145 -19.87 -30.73 -24.09
CA ALA A 145 -18.42 -30.73 -24.32
C ALA A 145 -17.75 -29.47 -23.75
N ALA A 146 -18.35 -28.28 -23.96
CA ALA A 146 -17.81 -27.03 -23.43
C ALA A 146 -17.79 -27.01 -21.88
N ILE A 147 -18.82 -27.56 -21.23
CA ILE A 147 -18.90 -27.64 -19.77
C ILE A 147 -17.85 -28.63 -19.25
N ILE A 148 -17.73 -29.80 -19.88
CA ILE A 148 -16.72 -30.80 -19.53
C ILE A 148 -15.31 -30.22 -19.68
N GLY A 149 -15.03 -29.58 -20.82
CA GLY A 149 -13.75 -28.92 -21.09
C GLY A 149 -13.41 -27.85 -20.06
N LEU A 150 -14.39 -27.01 -19.70
CA LEU A 150 -14.21 -25.98 -18.67
C LEU A 150 -13.87 -26.59 -17.31
N VAL A 151 -14.59 -27.63 -16.88
CA VAL A 151 -14.31 -28.33 -15.61
C VAL A 151 -12.91 -28.92 -15.60
N LEU A 152 -12.49 -29.55 -16.72
CA LEU A 152 -11.15 -30.12 -16.85
C LEU A 152 -10.05 -29.04 -16.80
N ILE A 153 -10.23 -27.91 -17.50
CA ILE A 153 -9.29 -26.78 -17.44
C ILE A 153 -9.19 -26.22 -16.01
N VAL A 154 -10.32 -26.03 -15.32
CA VAL A 154 -10.32 -25.49 -13.95
C VAL A 154 -9.63 -26.45 -12.98
N MET A 155 -9.93 -27.76 -13.04
CA MET A 155 -9.23 -28.75 -12.22
C MET A 155 -7.72 -28.78 -12.50
N SER A 156 -7.34 -28.75 -13.78
CA SER A 156 -5.93 -28.70 -14.21
C SER A 156 -5.24 -27.42 -13.68
N LEU A 157 -5.90 -26.27 -13.77
CA LEU A 157 -5.37 -24.99 -13.29
C LEU A 157 -5.21 -24.96 -11.77
N ILE A 158 -6.15 -25.53 -11.01
CA ILE A 158 -6.02 -25.66 -9.55
C ILE A 158 -4.81 -26.52 -9.19
N ASN A 159 -4.58 -27.63 -9.88
CA ASN A 159 -3.40 -28.46 -9.65
C ASN A 159 -2.10 -27.71 -10.01
N ALA A 160 -2.10 -26.93 -11.09
CA ALA A 160 -0.97 -26.10 -11.49
C ALA A 160 -0.66 -25.01 -10.45
N ALA A 161 -1.69 -24.35 -9.92
CA ALA A 161 -1.54 -23.33 -8.89
C ALA A 161 -0.98 -23.91 -7.57
N ASN A 162 -1.22 -25.19 -7.31
CA ASN A 162 -0.76 -25.93 -6.12
C ASN A 162 0.57 -26.67 -6.34
N ASP A 163 1.28 -26.45 -7.45
CA ASP A 163 2.58 -27.09 -7.75
C ASP A 163 2.52 -28.63 -7.82
N LYS A 164 1.37 -29.19 -8.22
CA LYS A 164 1.21 -30.64 -8.36
C LYS A 164 1.08 -31.03 -9.83
N MET A 165 1.86 -32.00 -10.31
CA MET A 165 1.68 -32.59 -11.65
C MET A 165 0.70 -33.77 -11.57
N VAL A 166 -0.60 -33.47 -11.56
CA VAL A 166 -1.65 -34.49 -11.42
C VAL A 166 -2.44 -34.62 -12.72
N PRO A 167 -2.60 -35.83 -13.27
CA PRO A 167 -3.35 -36.04 -14.49
C PRO A 167 -4.83 -35.70 -14.25
N THR A 168 -5.36 -34.82 -15.09
CA THR A 168 -6.78 -34.44 -15.01
C THR A 168 -7.67 -35.62 -15.42
N ALA A 169 -8.53 -36.04 -14.49
CA ALA A 169 -9.61 -37.01 -14.71
C ALA A 169 -9.18 -38.33 -15.38
N GLY A 170 -7.96 -38.82 -15.12
CA GLY A 170 -7.41 -40.06 -15.70
C GLY A 170 -7.05 -39.99 -17.19
N LEU A 171 -7.33 -38.86 -17.86
CA LEU A 171 -6.97 -38.63 -19.26
C LEU A 171 -5.59 -37.98 -19.41
N GLY A 172 -5.06 -37.41 -18.34
CA GLY A 172 -3.79 -36.69 -18.35
C GLY A 172 -2.62 -37.53 -18.85
N ASP A 173 -2.52 -38.79 -18.45
CA ASP A 173 -1.40 -39.67 -18.87
C ASP A 173 -1.37 -39.86 -20.38
N TYR A 174 -2.53 -40.01 -21.03
CA TYR A 174 -2.62 -40.06 -22.48
C TYR A 174 -2.15 -38.76 -23.14
N PHE A 175 -2.47 -37.60 -22.56
CA PHE A 175 -2.00 -36.32 -23.08
C PHE A 175 -0.48 -36.20 -22.96
N GLN A 176 0.10 -36.65 -21.84
CA GLN A 176 1.55 -36.65 -21.65
C GLN A 176 2.26 -37.52 -22.69
N ASP A 177 1.69 -38.67 -23.04
CA ASP A 177 2.24 -39.60 -24.04
C ASP A 177 2.07 -39.10 -25.47
N TRP A 178 0.88 -38.62 -25.83
CA TRP A 178 0.59 -38.14 -27.19
C TRP A 178 1.39 -36.89 -27.54
N PHE A 179 1.63 -36.02 -26.56
CA PHE A 179 2.30 -34.74 -26.77
C PHE A 179 3.72 -34.69 -26.18
N LYS A 180 4.34 -35.83 -25.87
CA LYS A 180 5.69 -35.93 -25.26
C LYS A 180 6.81 -35.19 -26.01
N GLY A 181 6.60 -34.84 -27.27
CA GLY A 181 7.55 -34.06 -28.08
C GLY A 181 7.54 -32.56 -27.81
N LEU A 182 6.56 -32.06 -27.02
CA LEU A 182 6.45 -30.64 -26.65
C LEU A 182 7.30 -30.29 -25.41
#